data_AF-A0A948R9B0-F1
#
_entry.id   AF-A0A948R9B0-F1
#
_cell.length_a   1.000
_cell.length_b   1.000
_cell.length_c   1.000
_cell.angle_alpha   90.00
_cell.angle_beta   90.00
_cell.angle_gamma   90.00
#
_symmetry.space_group_name_H-M   'P 1'
#
loop_
_entity.id
_entity.type
_entity.pdbx_description
1 polymer ?
#
loop_
_entity_poly.entity_id
_entity_poly.type
_entity_poly.pdbx_seq_one_letter_code
_entity_poly.pdbx_strand_id
1 'polypeptide(L)'
;MKRARVTEELAYGGALDRLTGSDKPAPAPPKREPPVPPKTARIKLSVFVGREEDAYLEDLASTAKFSGGKKLSKTKLVEAMVRAFRKSTLDVRGVRTEEELLKRVIAQLRQ
;
A
#
# COMPACT_ATOMS: atom_id res chain seq x y z
N MET A 1 29.18 -58.76 11.14
CA MET A 1 29.78 -57.77 12.05
C MET A 1 30.82 -56.96 11.29
N LYS A 2 30.58 -55.67 11.00
CA LYS A 2 31.54 -54.79 10.32
C LYS A 2 32.04 -53.74 11.33
N ARG A 3 33.35 -53.71 11.57
CA ARG A 3 34.03 -52.78 12.50
C ARG A 3 34.15 -51.41 11.84
N ALA A 4 33.71 -50.35 12.52
CA ALA A 4 33.91 -48.98 12.07
C ALA A 4 35.39 -48.57 12.25
N ARG A 5 36.01 -48.03 11.19
CA ARG A 5 37.30 -47.34 11.27
C ARG A 5 37.04 -45.91 11.71
N VAL A 6 37.45 -45.57 12.93
CA VAL A 6 37.46 -44.19 13.42
C VAL A 6 38.74 -43.54 12.89
N THR A 7 38.60 -42.48 12.09
CA THR A 7 39.71 -41.68 11.58
C THR A 7 40.12 -40.61 12.58
N GLU A 8 41.42 -40.32 12.68
CA GLU A 8 42.03 -39.37 13.64
C GLU A 8 41.44 -37.94 13.60
N GLU A 9 40.87 -37.52 12.47
CA GLU A 9 40.25 -36.18 12.34
C GLU A 9 39.05 -35.98 13.29
N LEU A 10 38.35 -37.05 13.66
CA LEU A 10 37.21 -37.00 14.60
C LEU A 10 37.65 -36.80 16.06
N ALA A 11 38.89 -37.17 16.41
CA ALA A 11 39.41 -37.02 17.77
C ALA A 11 40.07 -35.65 17.99
N TYR A 12 40.72 -35.09 16.96
CA TYR A 12 41.54 -33.88 17.10
C TYR A 12 40.90 -32.60 16.52
N GLY A 13 39.84 -32.69 15.71
CA GLY A 13 39.24 -31.53 15.04
C GLY A 13 38.58 -30.48 15.96
N GLY A 14 38.36 -30.79 17.24
CA GLY A 14 37.72 -29.87 18.19
C GLY A 14 38.57 -29.47 19.40
N ALA A 15 39.81 -29.96 19.50
CA ALA A 15 40.66 -29.70 20.68
C ALA A 15 41.37 -28.34 20.58
N LEU A 16 41.76 -27.94 19.37
CA LEU A 16 42.53 -26.71 19.14
C LEU A 16 41.65 -25.46 19.26
N ASP A 17 40.41 -25.50 18.77
CA ASP A 17 39.42 -24.41 18.88
C ASP A 17 38.97 -24.14 20.34
N ARG A 18 39.03 -25.15 21.21
CA ARG A 18 38.69 -24.99 22.64
C ARG A 18 39.82 -24.33 23.45
N LEU A 19 41.07 -24.45 22.99
CA LEU A 19 42.25 -23.88 23.65
C LEU A 19 42.51 -22.43 23.26
N THR A 20 42.02 -21.98 22.10
CA THR A 20 42.31 -20.66 21.53
C THR A 20 41.25 -19.60 21.85
N GLY A 21 40.25 -19.90 22.68
CA GLY A 21 39.32 -18.91 23.24
C GLY A 21 38.67 -17.98 22.21
N SER A 22 38.38 -18.51 21.02
CA SER A 22 37.78 -17.72 19.94
C SER A 22 36.27 -17.69 20.11
N ASP A 23 35.79 -16.80 20.97
CA ASP A 23 34.38 -16.39 21.04
C ASP A 23 33.98 -15.74 19.71
N LYS A 24 33.63 -16.57 18.72
CA LYS A 24 32.99 -16.11 17.49
C LYS A 24 31.52 -16.49 17.57
N PRO A 25 30.62 -15.56 17.91
CA PRO A 25 29.19 -15.87 18.00
C PRO A 25 28.69 -16.35 16.64
N ALA A 26 27.93 -17.44 16.66
CA ALA A 26 27.31 -18.01 15.47
C ALA A 26 26.46 -16.95 14.74
N PRO A 27 26.50 -16.87 13.40
CA PRO A 27 25.67 -15.94 12.66
C PRO A 27 24.19 -16.27 12.91
N ALA A 28 23.44 -15.26 13.35
CA ALA A 28 22.01 -15.39 13.60
C ALA A 28 21.28 -15.85 12.32
N PRO A 29 20.21 -16.67 12.44
CA PRO A 29 19.43 -17.11 11.30
C PRO A 29 18.85 -15.89 10.54
N PRO A 30 18.79 -15.93 9.20
CA PRO A 30 18.30 -14.82 8.41
C PRO A 30 16.85 -14.52 8.80
N LYS A 31 16.64 -13.29 9.28
CA LYS A 31 15.33 -12.75 9.64
C LYS A 31 14.47 -12.75 8.39
N ARG A 32 13.48 -13.65 8.31
CA ARG A 32 12.50 -13.68 7.22
C ARG A 32 11.72 -12.36 7.26
N GLU A 33 12.04 -11.46 6.34
CA GLU A 33 11.24 -10.27 6.13
C GLU A 33 9.84 -10.70 5.65
N PRO A 34 8.76 -10.16 6.23
CA PRO A 34 7.42 -10.45 5.75
C PRO A 34 7.30 -9.98 4.29
N PRO A 35 6.55 -10.71 3.44
CA PRO A 35 6.38 -10.32 2.05
C PRO A 35 5.78 -8.92 1.97
N VAL A 36 6.54 -7.99 1.37
CA VAL A 36 6.08 -6.62 1.14
C VAL A 36 4.86 -6.71 0.21
N PRO A 37 3.68 -6.23 0.63
CA PRO A 37 2.52 -6.25 -0.25
C PRO A 37 2.84 -5.49 -1.54
N PRO A 38 2.33 -5.94 -2.70
CA PRO A 38 2.65 -5.31 -3.97
C PRO A 38 2.29 -3.83 -3.88
N LYS A 39 3.29 -2.96 -4.10
CA LYS A 39 3.08 -1.51 -4.20
C LYS A 39 2.12 -1.28 -5.36
N THR A 40 0.84 -1.07 -5.07
CA THR A 40 -0.10 -0.54 -6.07
C THR A 40 0.49 0.76 -6.58
N ALA A 41 0.89 0.80 -7.85
CA ALA A 41 1.47 1.98 -8.47
C ALA A 41 0.44 3.12 -8.40
N ARG A 42 0.73 4.14 -7.57
CA ARG A 42 -0.07 5.36 -7.51
C ARG A 42 0.48 6.33 -8.56
N ILE A 43 -0.40 6.90 -9.37
CA ILE A 43 -0.06 7.91 -10.36
C ILE A 43 -0.41 9.28 -9.79
N LYS A 44 0.49 10.26 -9.91
CA LYS A 44 0.21 11.64 -9.56
C LYS A 44 -0.58 12.28 -10.70
N LEU A 45 -1.83 12.65 -10.43
CA LEU A 45 -2.71 13.37 -11.35
C LEU A 45 -2.65 14.86 -11.02
N SER A 46 -2.40 15.72 -12.01
CA SER A 46 -2.54 17.17 -11.87
C SER A 46 -3.77 17.62 -12.66
N VAL A 47 -4.72 18.24 -11.99
CA VAL A 47 -5.97 18.75 -12.58
C VAL A 47 -6.16 20.20 -12.20
N PHE A 48 -6.77 20.96 -13.11
CA PHE A 48 -7.22 22.31 -12.84
C PHE A 48 -8.66 22.25 -12.37
N VAL A 49 -8.92 22.89 -11.24
CA VAL A 49 -10.25 23.05 -10.66
C VAL A 49 -10.42 24.52 -10.32
N GLY A 50 -11.65 25.03 -10.44
CA GLY A 50 -11.95 26.39 -10.04
C GLY A 50 -11.83 26.55 -8.53
N ARG A 51 -11.86 27.81 -8.08
CA ARG A 51 -11.72 28.15 -6.67
C ARG A 51 -12.91 27.64 -5.84
N GLU A 52 -14.10 27.65 -6.44
CA GLU A 52 -15.33 27.21 -5.77
C GLU A 52 -15.33 25.69 -5.55
N GLU A 53 -14.90 24.92 -6.55
CA GLU A 53 -14.79 23.46 -6.45
C GLU A 53 -13.69 23.04 -5.47
N ASP A 54 -12.56 23.74 -5.45
CA ASP A 54 -11.49 23.47 -4.48
C ASP A 54 -11.94 23.77 -3.03
N ALA A 55 -12.67 24.87 -2.83
CA ALA A 55 -13.26 25.22 -1.53
C ALA A 55 -14.28 24.16 -1.09
N TYR A 56 -15.16 23.73 -2.00
CA TYR A 56 -16.10 22.64 -1.73
C TYR A 56 -15.38 21.36 -1.27
N LEU A 57 -14.26 20.99 -1.90
CA LEU A 57 -13.48 19.82 -1.49
C LEU A 57 -12.80 19.99 -0.12
N GLU A 58 -12.32 21.19 0.23
CA GLU A 58 -11.81 21.47 1.59
C GLU A 58 -12.92 21.38 2.64
N ASP A 59 -14.07 21.99 2.37
CA ASP A 59 -15.19 22.00 3.29
C ASP A 59 -15.65 20.58 3.57
N LEU A 60 -15.88 19.78 2.52
CA LEU A 60 -16.26 18.37 2.62
C LEU A 60 -15.23 17.55 3.43
N ALA A 61 -13.94 17.79 3.20
CA ALA A 61 -12.86 17.14 3.94
C ALA A 61 -12.85 17.51 5.43
N SER A 62 -13.24 18.75 5.75
CA SER A 62 -13.30 19.27 7.11
C SER A 62 -14.56 18.80 7.86
N THR A 63 -15.72 18.72 7.18
CA THR A 63 -17.00 18.29 7.77
C THR A 63 -16.91 16.89 8.37
N ALA A 64 -16.16 15.99 7.73
CA ALA A 64 -15.91 14.64 8.24
C ALA A 64 -15.23 14.64 9.63
N LYS A 65 -14.39 15.65 9.92
CA LYS A 65 -13.76 15.81 11.25
C LYS A 65 -14.74 16.39 12.26
N PHE A 66 -15.51 17.42 11.88
CA PHE A 66 -16.45 18.10 12.77
C PHE A 66 -17.64 17.23 13.18
N SER A 67 -18.01 16.26 12.34
CA SER A 67 -19.06 15.26 12.63
C SER A 67 -18.59 14.09 13.51
N GLY A 68 -17.39 14.16 14.10
CA GLY A 68 -16.83 13.11 14.96
C GLY A 68 -16.03 12.03 14.24
N GLY A 69 -15.84 12.16 12.92
CA GLY A 69 -14.98 11.30 12.12
C GLY A 69 -13.54 11.80 12.03
N LYS A 70 -12.80 11.25 11.04
CA LYS A 70 -11.40 11.63 10.77
C LYS A 70 -11.34 12.66 9.65
N LYS A 71 -10.40 13.62 9.75
CA LYS A 71 -10.08 14.53 8.64
C LYS A 71 -9.70 13.71 7.40
N LEU A 72 -10.43 13.93 6.30
CA LEU A 72 -10.13 13.33 5.01
C LEU A 72 -9.16 14.22 4.24
N SER A 73 -8.36 13.64 3.35
CA SER A 73 -7.59 14.43 2.39
C SER A 73 -8.38 14.60 1.10
N LYS A 74 -8.16 15.70 0.38
CA LYS A 74 -8.71 15.92 -0.98
C LYS A 74 -8.47 14.72 -1.89
N THR A 75 -7.26 14.17 -1.86
CA THR A 75 -6.91 12.96 -2.62
C THR A 75 -7.80 11.76 -2.27
N LYS A 76 -8.11 11.55 -0.98
CA LYS A 76 -8.97 10.44 -0.55
C LYS A 76 -10.42 10.61 -1.01
N LEU A 77 -10.92 11.83 -1.00
CA LEU A 77 -12.25 12.15 -1.53
C LEU A 77 -12.33 11.86 -3.03
N VAL A 78 -11.38 12.36 -3.81
CA VAL A 78 -11.33 12.11 -5.27
C VAL A 78 -11.18 10.62 -5.57
N GLU A 79 -10.31 9.90 -4.84
CA GLU A 79 -10.18 8.44 -4.95
C GLU A 79 -11.52 7.73 -4.69
N ALA A 80 -12.27 8.15 -3.67
CA ALA A 80 -13.57 7.56 -3.33
C ALA A 80 -14.61 7.85 -4.42
N MET A 81 -14.66 9.08 -4.94
CA MET A 81 -15.54 9.47 -6.04
C MET A 81 -15.26 8.63 -7.29
N VAL A 82 -13.99 8.51 -7.71
CA VAL A 82 -13.60 7.68 -8.86
C VAL A 82 -13.98 6.21 -8.66
N ARG A 83 -13.78 5.67 -7.45
CA ARG A 83 -14.19 4.30 -7.12
C ARG A 83 -15.71 4.12 -7.19
N ALA A 84 -16.48 5.11 -6.76
CA ALA A 84 -17.94 5.09 -6.85
C ALA A 84 -18.39 5.10 -8.32
N PHE A 85 -17.83 6.00 -9.14
CA PHE A 85 -18.15 6.06 -10.58
C PHE A 85 -17.73 4.81 -11.34
N ARG A 86 -16.64 4.16 -10.95
CA ARG A 86 -16.25 2.87 -11.56
C ARG A 86 -17.28 1.77 -11.31
N LYS A 87 -18.05 1.87 -10.23
CA LYS A 87 -19.12 0.92 -9.88
C LYS A 87 -20.48 1.36 -10.42
N SER A 88 -20.62 2.57 -10.94
CA SER A 88 -21.87 3.05 -11.53
C SER A 88 -21.92 2.75 -13.03
N THR A 89 -23.11 2.88 -13.61
CA THR A 89 -23.38 2.70 -15.04
C THR A 89 -23.42 4.04 -15.77
N LEU A 90 -22.55 4.99 -15.39
CA LEU A 90 -22.51 6.31 -16.01
C LEU A 90 -22.08 6.23 -17.49
N ASP A 91 -22.98 6.57 -18.41
CA ASP A 91 -22.67 6.63 -19.84
C ASP A 91 -22.26 8.04 -20.29
N VAL A 92 -20.99 8.17 -20.67
CA VAL A 92 -20.40 9.41 -21.17
C VAL A 92 -20.34 9.48 -22.71
N ARG A 93 -20.81 8.44 -23.42
CA ARG A 93 -20.76 8.43 -24.88
C ARG A 93 -21.64 9.54 -25.46
N GLY A 94 -21.10 10.23 -26.45
CA GLY A 94 -21.80 11.25 -27.22
C GLY A 94 -22.02 12.59 -26.49
N VAL A 95 -21.46 12.78 -25.30
CA VAL A 95 -21.53 14.05 -24.57
C VAL A 95 -20.79 15.14 -25.35
N ARG A 96 -21.45 16.28 -25.58
CA ARG A 96 -20.88 17.41 -26.34
C ARG A 96 -20.61 18.65 -25.52
N THR A 97 -21.27 18.79 -24.37
CA THR A 97 -21.12 19.95 -23.49
C THR A 97 -20.91 19.54 -22.04
N GLU A 98 -20.34 20.44 -21.25
CA GLU A 98 -20.09 20.22 -19.83
C GLU A 98 -21.41 20.11 -19.03
N GLU A 99 -22.42 20.92 -19.39
CA GLU A 99 -23.73 20.88 -18.74
C GLU A 99 -24.45 19.55 -18.99
N GLU A 100 -24.26 18.96 -20.18
CA GLU A 100 -24.78 17.64 -20.49
C GLU A 100 -24.12 16.57 -19.62
N LEU A 101 -22.78 16.62 -19.46
CA LEU A 101 -22.06 15.73 -18.57
C LEU A 101 -22.57 15.84 -17.14
N LEU A 102 -22.68 17.07 -16.64
CA LEU A 102 -23.13 17.36 -15.28
C LEU A 102 -24.53 16.81 -15.03
N LYS A 103 -25.47 17.00 -15.96
CA LYS A 103 -26.83 16.45 -15.88
C LYS A 103 -26.82 14.93 -15.77
N ARG A 104 -26.01 14.24 -16.58
CA ARG A 104 -25.90 12.76 -16.53
C ARG A 104 -25.30 12.29 -15.20
N VAL A 105 -24.26 12.97 -14.71
CA VAL A 105 -23.65 12.66 -13.40
C VAL A 105 -24.68 12.83 -12.27
N ILE A 106 -25.43 13.94 -12.25
CA ILE A 106 -26.47 14.18 -11.24
C ILE A 106 -27.56 13.11 -11.32
N ALA A 107 -28.00 12.75 -12.53
CA ALA A 107 -28.99 11.69 -12.72
C ALA A 107 -28.51 10.35 -12.14
N GLN A 108 -27.22 10.03 -12.31
CA GLN A 108 -26.61 8.81 -11.77
C GLN A 108 -26.51 8.80 -10.24
N LEU A 109 -26.33 9.96 -9.60
CA LEU A 109 -26.22 10.08 -8.14
C LEU A 109 -27.59 10.01 -7.42
N ARG A 110 -28.69 10.17 -8.16
CA ARG A 110 -30.07 10.12 -7.62
C ARG A 110 -30.70 8.73 -7.64
N GLN A 111 -30.05 7.76 -8.28
CA GLN A 111 -30.48 6.35 -8.32
C GLN A 111 -30.02 5.61 -7.07
#